data_AF-A0A858QAG4-F1
#
_entry.id   AF-A0A858QAG4-F1
#
_cell.length_a   1.000
_cell.length_b   1.000
_cell.length_c   1.000
_cell.angle_alpha   90.00
_cell.angle_beta   90.00
_cell.angle_gamma   90.00
#
_symmetry.space_group_name_H-M   'P 1'
#
loop_
_entity.id
_entity.type
_entity.pdbx_description
1 polymer ?
#
loop_
_entity_poly.entity_id
_entity_poly.type
_entity_poly.pdbx_seq_one_letter_code
_entity_poly.pdbx_strand_id
1 'polypeptide(L)'
;MSDPSTGLNPGHLHPPHVPPPSGPMKHGVALGLEALCERLDLLAHIGLPCMVYLNGRGVGQLFMGPLRRCVRENGRIVIESDQFSLGLEERMMGRIYLADQDDDGQSGAAVELYHREGGLITRICGLPDPVVGAVWQDLMDAFSHSTL
;
A
#
# COMPACT_ATOMS: atom_id res chain seq x y z
N MET A 1 49.56 -23.69 -14.15
CA MET A 1 48.12 -23.89 -13.98
C MET A 1 47.53 -22.60 -13.41
N SER A 2 46.94 -21.78 -14.29
CA SER A 2 46.12 -20.59 -13.99
C SER A 2 44.74 -21.05 -13.47
N ASP A 3 43.91 -20.36 -12.69
CA ASP A 3 43.74 -18.97 -12.22
C ASP A 3 42.79 -19.01 -10.98
N PRO A 4 42.77 -18.03 -10.05
CA PRO A 4 41.86 -17.92 -8.92
C PRO A 4 40.68 -16.97 -9.22
N SER A 5 39.45 -17.29 -8.84
CA SER A 5 38.36 -16.32 -8.59
C SER A 5 37.04 -17.00 -8.27
N THR A 6 36.53 -16.78 -7.07
CA THR A 6 35.09 -16.57 -6.87
C THR A 6 34.92 -15.84 -5.54
N GLY A 7 35.07 -14.51 -5.62
CA GLY A 7 34.62 -13.62 -4.56
C GLY A 7 33.11 -13.79 -4.39
N LEU A 8 32.70 -14.19 -3.20
CA LEU A 8 31.32 -14.12 -2.75
C LEU A 8 30.91 -12.66 -2.69
N ASN A 9 30.12 -12.23 -3.67
CA ASN A 9 29.49 -10.92 -3.69
C ASN A 9 28.34 -10.94 -2.66
N PRO A 10 28.31 -10.06 -1.65
CA PRO A 10 27.22 -10.02 -0.68
C PRO A 10 25.92 -9.66 -1.40
N GLY A 11 24.91 -10.50 -1.21
CA GLY A 11 23.65 -10.44 -1.94
C GLY A 11 23.00 -9.07 -1.93
N HIS A 12 22.86 -8.48 -3.11
CA HIS A 12 21.72 -7.63 -3.42
C HIS A 12 20.47 -8.51 -3.36
N LEU A 13 19.81 -8.55 -2.20
CA LEU A 13 18.49 -9.12 -2.06
C LEU A 13 17.52 -8.26 -2.87
N HIS A 14 17.26 -8.67 -4.11
CA HIS A 14 16.10 -8.17 -4.84
C HIS A 14 14.84 -8.56 -4.06
N PRO A 15 13.86 -7.66 -3.88
CA PRO A 15 12.58 -8.02 -3.31
C PRO A 15 11.95 -9.16 -4.12
N PRO A 16 11.26 -10.12 -3.48
CA PRO A 16 10.59 -11.20 -4.20
C PRO A 16 9.59 -10.62 -5.20
N HIS A 17 9.62 -11.15 -6.42
CA HIS A 17 8.64 -10.84 -7.46
C HIS A 17 7.28 -11.42 -7.04
N VAL A 18 6.39 -10.59 -6.51
CA VAL A 18 5.02 -10.99 -6.17
C VAL A 18 4.12 -10.68 -7.37
N PRO A 19 3.52 -11.70 -8.03
CA PRO A 19 2.53 -11.45 -9.06
C PRO A 19 1.32 -10.73 -8.45
N PRO A 20 0.67 -9.82 -9.19
CA PRO A 20 -0.54 -9.17 -8.69
C PRO A 20 -1.61 -10.24 -8.43
N PRO A 21 -2.40 -10.11 -7.36
CA PRO A 21 -3.50 -11.04 -7.06
C PRO A 21 -4.46 -11.11 -8.26
N SER A 22 -4.69 -12.33 -8.74
CA SER A 22 -5.48 -12.63 -9.93
C SER A 22 -6.82 -13.24 -9.54
N GLY A 23 -7.79 -12.39 -9.19
CA GLY A 23 -9.19 -12.73 -8.95
C GLY A 23 -10.12 -11.59 -9.39
N PRO A 24 -11.42 -11.84 -9.65
CA PRO A 24 -12.38 -10.79 -9.95
C PRO A 24 -12.58 -9.92 -8.71
N MET A 25 -11.86 -8.81 -8.64
CA MET A 25 -11.91 -7.87 -7.52
C MET A 25 -13.24 -7.10 -7.53
N LYS A 26 -13.98 -7.17 -6.42
CA LYS A 26 -15.12 -6.28 -6.18
C LYS A 26 -14.57 -4.97 -5.64
N HIS A 27 -14.68 -3.89 -6.40
CA HIS A 27 -14.47 -2.55 -5.84
C HIS A 27 -15.48 -2.33 -4.72
N GLY A 28 -15.00 -2.15 -3.49
CA GLY A 28 -15.84 -1.87 -2.34
C GLY A 28 -16.18 -0.38 -2.24
N VAL A 29 -16.14 0.16 -1.02
CA VAL A 29 -16.63 1.52 -0.70
C VAL A 29 -15.69 2.59 -1.28
N ALA A 30 -16.25 3.62 -1.92
CA ALA A 30 -15.48 4.78 -2.36
C ALA A 30 -15.00 5.60 -1.15
N LEU A 31 -13.70 5.91 -1.12
CA LEU A 31 -13.05 6.61 -0.02
C LEU A 31 -12.65 8.03 -0.45
N GLY A 32 -12.98 9.03 0.38
CA GLY A 32 -12.52 10.39 0.19
C GLY A 32 -11.01 10.51 0.47
N LEU A 33 -10.34 11.44 -0.21
CA LEU A 33 -8.89 11.63 0.00
C LEU A 33 -8.55 12.04 1.44
N GLU A 34 -9.32 12.96 2.02
CA GLU A 34 -9.14 13.38 3.42
C GLU A 34 -9.26 12.20 4.37
N ALA A 35 -10.32 11.40 4.19
CA ALA A 35 -10.58 10.20 4.95
C ALA A 35 -9.46 9.14 4.81
N LEU A 36 -8.82 9.04 3.64
CA LEU A 36 -7.63 8.22 3.45
C LEU A 36 -6.45 8.76 4.28
N CYS A 37 -6.16 10.05 4.17
CA CYS A 37 -5.02 10.67 4.85
C CYS A 37 -5.16 10.55 6.36
N GLU A 38 -6.36 10.77 6.91
CA GLU A 38 -6.64 10.60 8.34
C GLU A 38 -6.35 9.18 8.82
N ARG A 39 -6.81 8.15 8.08
CA ARG A 39 -6.56 6.75 8.43
C ARG A 39 -5.07 6.41 8.36
N LEU A 40 -4.38 6.84 7.31
CA LEU A 40 -2.94 6.62 7.16
C LEU A 40 -2.14 7.39 8.23
N ASP A 41 -2.57 8.58 8.64
CA ASP A 41 -1.93 9.32 9.72
C ASP A 41 -2.13 8.62 11.08
N LEU A 42 -3.31 8.07 11.36
CA LEU A 42 -3.55 7.24 12.55
C LEU A 42 -2.66 5.99 12.55
N LEU A 43 -2.56 5.31 11.41
CA LEU A 43 -1.66 4.16 11.23
C LEU A 43 -0.19 4.54 11.47
N ALA A 44 0.23 5.72 11.01
CA ALA A 44 1.56 6.27 11.23
C ALA A 44 1.83 6.54 12.72
N HIS A 45 0.86 7.10 13.45
CA HIS A 45 0.97 7.39 14.88
C HIS A 45 1.20 6.12 15.72
N ILE A 46 0.57 5.01 15.35
CA ILE A 46 0.77 3.73 16.03
C ILE A 46 1.92 2.90 15.43
N GLY A 47 2.55 3.38 14.36
CA GLY A 47 3.62 2.69 13.65
C GLY A 47 3.20 1.35 13.06
N LEU A 48 1.94 1.21 12.64
CA LEU A 48 1.44 -0.05 12.10
C LEU A 48 2.16 -0.39 10.78
N PRO A 49 2.68 -1.62 10.63
CA PRO A 49 3.31 -2.01 9.38
C PRO A 49 2.28 -2.30 8.29
N CYS A 50 2.56 -1.80 7.09
CA CYS A 50 1.74 -1.99 5.90
C CYS A 50 2.57 -2.49 4.72
N MET A 51 1.87 -3.04 3.74
CA MET A 51 2.36 -3.36 2.41
C MET A 51 1.88 -2.31 1.42
N VAL A 52 2.77 -1.86 0.54
CA VAL A 52 2.46 -0.94 -0.56
C VAL A 52 2.89 -1.60 -1.87
N TYR A 53 1.92 -1.87 -2.73
CA TYR A 53 2.12 -2.35 -4.08
C TYR A 53 2.05 -1.17 -5.04
N LEU A 54 3.14 -0.83 -5.71
CA LEU A 54 3.16 0.14 -6.80
C LEU A 54 3.01 -0.58 -8.13
N ASN A 55 2.01 -0.17 -8.91
CA ASN A 55 1.80 -0.70 -10.25
C ASN A 55 2.53 0.18 -11.27
N GLY A 56 3.57 -0.37 -11.88
CA GLY A 56 4.29 0.24 -13.00
C GLY A 56 4.05 -0.52 -14.30
N ARG A 57 4.34 0.13 -15.44
CA ARG A 57 4.38 -0.58 -16.73
C ARG A 57 5.55 -1.57 -16.72
N GLY A 58 5.25 -2.85 -16.57
CA GLY A 58 6.18 -3.97 -16.75
C GLY A 58 6.62 -4.70 -15.48
N VAL A 59 6.72 -4.01 -14.34
CA VAL A 59 7.08 -4.63 -13.04
C VAL A 59 6.36 -3.89 -11.91
N GLY A 60 5.63 -4.64 -11.08
CA GLY A 60 5.09 -4.14 -9.82
C GLY A 60 6.17 -4.15 -8.73
N GLN A 61 6.16 -3.15 -7.85
CA GLN A 61 7.06 -3.09 -6.70
C GLN A 61 6.26 -3.28 -5.42
N LEU A 62 6.77 -4.11 -4.51
CA LEU A 62 6.20 -4.32 -3.19
C LEU A 62 7.16 -3.76 -2.14
N PHE A 63 6.64 -2.84 -1.32
CA PHE A 63 7.32 -2.32 -0.14
C PHE A 63 6.59 -2.77 1.11
N MET A 64 7.34 -3.01 2.18
CA MET A 64 6.78 -3.42 3.48
C MET A 64 7.49 -2.67 4.59
N GLY A 65 6.75 -2.16 5.56
CA GLY A 65 7.35 -1.50 6.71
C GLY A 65 6.34 -0.70 7.55
N PRO A 66 6.76 -0.26 8.75
CA PRO A 66 5.96 0.64 9.57
C PRO A 66 5.70 1.94 8.83
N LEU A 67 4.46 2.38 8.82
CA LEU A 67 4.14 3.71 8.35
C LEU A 67 4.65 4.74 9.37
N ARG A 68 5.29 5.81 8.89
CA ARG A 68 5.86 6.88 9.72
C ARG A 68 5.12 8.18 9.57
N ARG A 69 4.58 8.46 8.38
CA ARG A 69 3.90 9.72 8.10
C ARG A 69 2.98 9.57 6.91
N CYS A 70 1.83 10.23 6.97
CA CYS A 70 1.03 10.55 5.79
C CYS A 70 0.66 12.03 5.86
N VAL A 71 1.12 12.82 4.88
CA VAL A 71 0.79 14.25 4.84
C VAL A 71 0.35 14.67 3.45
N ARG A 72 -0.53 15.67 3.42
CA ARG A 72 -0.99 16.33 2.22
C ARG A 72 -0.37 17.73 2.16
N GLU A 73 0.56 17.94 1.24
CA GLU A 73 1.30 19.21 1.11
C GLU A 73 1.51 19.55 -0.37
N ASN A 74 1.27 20.81 -0.73
CA ASN A 74 1.53 21.34 -2.08
C ASN A 74 0.85 20.54 -3.23
N GLY A 75 -0.37 20.06 -3.02
CA GLY A 75 -1.11 19.27 -4.02
C GLY A 75 -0.57 17.85 -4.21
N ARG A 76 0.19 17.35 -3.24
CA ARG A 76 0.71 15.99 -3.19
C ARG A 76 0.35 15.33 -1.87
N ILE A 77 0.20 14.02 -1.91
CA ILE A 77 0.22 13.17 -0.72
C ILE A 77 1.60 12.55 -0.63
N VAL A 78 2.19 12.59 0.54
CA VAL A 78 3.46 11.91 0.84
C VAL A 78 3.18 10.86 1.91
N ILE A 79 3.49 9.61 1.59
CA ILE A 79 3.39 8.46 2.48
C ILE A 79 4.82 7.98 2.73
N GLU A 80 5.26 8.03 3.98
CA GLU A 80 6.65 7.72 4.36
C GLU A 80 6.71 6.52 5.29
N SER A 81 7.71 5.68 5.06
CA SER A 81 8.15 4.59 5.90
C SER A 81 9.67 4.65 6.01
N ASP A 82 10.26 3.87 6.91
CA ASP A 82 11.72 3.70 6.98
C ASP A 82 12.30 3.07 5.69
N GLN A 83 11.45 2.40 4.91
CA GLN A 83 11.83 1.61 3.73
C GLN A 83 11.47 2.28 2.40
N PHE A 84 10.53 3.24 2.40
CA PHE A 84 10.05 3.88 1.18
C PHE A 84 9.49 5.28 1.45
N SER A 85 9.48 6.12 0.42
CA SER A 85 8.73 7.38 0.39
C SER A 85 7.95 7.42 -0.92
N LEU A 86 6.63 7.50 -0.80
CA LEU A 86 5.71 7.52 -1.93
C LEU A 86 5.05 8.90 -2.03
N GLY A 87 5.39 9.62 -3.09
CA GLY A 87 4.74 10.89 -3.46
C GLY A 87 3.68 10.68 -4.53
N LEU A 88 2.44 11.06 -4.24
CA LEU A 88 1.30 10.97 -5.15
C LEU A 88 0.80 12.37 -5.50
N GLU A 89 0.76 12.68 -6.79
CA GLU A 89 0.21 13.93 -7.31
C GLU A 89 -1.32 13.91 -7.27
N GLU A 90 -1.94 14.82 -6.51
CA GLU A 90 -3.39 14.81 -6.33
C GLU A 90 -4.16 14.96 -7.63
N ARG A 91 -3.63 15.78 -8.54
CA ARG A 91 -4.21 16.00 -9.88
C ARG A 91 -4.28 14.73 -10.74
N MET A 92 -3.44 13.74 -10.47
CA MET A 92 -3.37 12.48 -11.20
C MET A 92 -4.32 11.43 -10.63
N MET A 93 -4.79 11.61 -9.39
CA MET A 93 -5.70 10.67 -8.75
C MET A 93 -7.13 10.87 -9.26
N GLY A 94 -7.79 9.74 -9.49
CA GLY A 94 -9.19 9.66 -9.90
C GLY A 94 -10.08 9.17 -8.78
N ARG A 95 -9.84 7.95 -8.31
CA ARG A 95 -10.73 7.25 -7.37
C ARG A 95 -9.91 6.51 -6.33
N ILE A 96 -10.42 6.48 -5.11
CA ILE A 96 -9.85 5.71 -4.00
C ILE A 96 -10.94 4.76 -3.54
N TYR A 97 -10.61 3.49 -3.38
CA TYR A 97 -11.54 2.46 -2.95
C TYR A 97 -10.98 1.71 -1.75
N LEU A 98 -11.85 1.36 -0.82
CA LEU A 98 -11.63 0.26 0.10
C LEU A 98 -12.13 -1.01 -0.61
N ALA A 99 -11.22 -1.93 -0.89
CA ALA A 99 -11.51 -3.21 -1.52
C ALA A 99 -11.35 -4.34 -0.49
N ASP A 100 -12.26 -5.30 -0.51
CA ASP A 100 -12.12 -6.51 0.30
C ASP A 100 -11.04 -7.40 -0.35
N GLN A 101 -10.07 -7.86 0.44
CA GLN A 101 -9.16 -8.91 0.03
C GLN A 101 -9.76 -10.26 0.41
N ASP A 102 -10.20 -11.03 -0.59
CA ASP A 102 -10.58 -12.44 -0.44
C ASP A 102 -9.41 -13.32 -0.91
N ASP A 103 -8.33 -13.42 -0.13
CA ASP A 103 -7.27 -14.40 -0.37
C ASP A 103 -7.17 -15.39 0.80
N ASP A 104 -7.27 -16.69 0.49
CA ASP A 104 -6.90 -17.88 1.28
C ASP A 104 -6.89 -17.74 2.82
N GLY A 105 -7.96 -17.20 3.39
CA GLY A 105 -8.21 -17.21 4.83
C GLY A 105 -7.71 -16.01 5.64
N GLN A 106 -7.14 -14.97 5.00
CA GLN A 106 -6.95 -13.66 5.62
C GLN A 106 -7.75 -12.61 4.87
N SER A 107 -8.99 -12.42 5.31
CA SER A 107 -9.82 -11.32 4.83
C SER A 107 -9.30 -10.02 5.45
N GLY A 108 -9.01 -9.02 4.60
CA GLY A 108 -8.58 -7.71 5.06
C GLY A 108 -8.87 -6.63 4.02
N ALA A 109 -9.25 -5.45 4.48
CA ALA A 109 -9.43 -4.29 3.61
C ALA A 109 -8.12 -3.92 2.92
N ALA A 110 -8.20 -3.42 1.69
CA ALA A 110 -7.09 -2.80 1.00
C ALA A 110 -7.53 -1.45 0.46
N VAL A 111 -6.66 -0.44 0.56
CA VAL A 111 -6.87 0.84 -0.12
C VAL A 111 -6.30 0.72 -1.52
N GLU A 112 -7.12 1.01 -2.52
CA GLU A 112 -6.71 1.07 -3.93
C GLU A 112 -6.84 2.49 -4.46
N LEU A 113 -5.75 3.03 -5.00
CA LEU A 113 -5.71 4.37 -5.57
C LEU A 113 -5.60 4.26 -7.09
N TYR A 114 -6.54 4.84 -7.81
CA TYR A 114 -6.62 4.81 -9.25
C TYR A 114 -6.27 6.14 -9.89
N HIS A 115 -5.65 6.08 -11.06
CA HIS A 115 -5.40 7.22 -11.92
C HIS A 115 -6.72 7.76 -12.48
N ARG A 116 -6.77 9.08 -12.73
CA ARG A 116 -7.94 9.76 -13.29
C ARG A 116 -8.36 9.23 -14.66
N GLU A 117 -7.39 8.79 -15.45
CA GLU A 117 -7.61 8.18 -16.78
C GLU A 117 -7.95 6.69 -16.72
N GLY A 118 -8.06 6.12 -15.51
CA GLY A 118 -8.15 4.68 -15.30
C GLY A 118 -6.77 4.03 -15.17
N GLY A 119 -6.71 2.95 -14.39
CA GLY A 119 -5.47 2.25 -14.03
C GLY A 119 -5.14 2.37 -12.55
N LEU A 120 -4.80 1.26 -11.91
CA LEU A 120 -4.40 1.21 -10.50
C LEU A 120 -3.00 1.82 -10.36
N ILE A 121 -2.85 2.82 -9.50
CA ILE A 121 -1.56 3.44 -9.15
C ILE A 121 -0.89 2.60 -8.06
N THR A 122 -1.61 2.40 -6.95
CA THR A 122 -1.09 1.65 -5.82
C THR A 122 -2.21 0.97 -5.05
N ARG A 123 -1.84 -0.13 -4.40
CA ARG A 123 -2.64 -0.84 -3.40
C ARG A 123 -1.90 -0.85 -2.08
N ILE A 124 -2.58 -0.53 -0.99
CA ILE A 124 -2.03 -0.49 0.37
C ILE A 124 -2.87 -1.42 1.25
N CYS A 125 -2.24 -2.32 2.00
CA CYS A 125 -2.91 -3.18 2.98
C CYS A 125 -2.05 -3.39 4.23
N GLY A 126 -2.64 -3.90 5.31
CA GLY A 126 -1.88 -4.35 6.47
C GLY A 126 -0.99 -5.55 6.12
N LEU A 127 0.07 -5.79 6.90
CA LEU A 127 0.82 -7.06 6.77
C LEU A 127 -0.10 -8.26 7.06
N PRO A 128 0.20 -9.45 6.49
CA PRO A 128 -0.57 -10.68 6.70
C PRO A 128 -0.30 -11.31 8.08
N ASP A 129 -0.41 -10.50 9.12
CA ASP A 129 -0.34 -10.88 10.53
C ASP A 129 -1.73 -10.68 11.16
N PRO A 130 -2.26 -11.61 11.97
CA PRO A 130 -3.62 -11.51 12.50
C PRO A 130 -3.88 -10.26 13.33
N VAL A 131 -2.90 -9.80 14.10
CA VAL A 131 -3.04 -8.61 14.96
C VAL A 131 -2.95 -7.35 14.11
N VAL A 132 -1.97 -7.28 13.21
CA VAL A 132 -1.82 -6.15 12.27
C VAL A 132 -3.05 -6.04 11.37
N GLY A 133 -3.53 -7.15 10.83
CA GLY A 133 -4.71 -7.23 9.99
C GLY A 133 -5.97 -6.74 10.70
N ALA A 134 -6.18 -7.13 11.96
CA ALA A 134 -7.31 -6.66 12.76
C ALA A 134 -7.27 -5.14 13.00
N VAL A 135 -6.12 -4.61 13.43
CA VAL A 135 -5.96 -3.16 13.66
C VAL A 135 -6.11 -2.37 12.36
N TRP A 136 -5.57 -2.89 11.25
CA TRP A 136 -5.75 -2.32 9.93
C TRP A 136 -7.22 -2.29 9.53
N GLN A 137 -7.93 -3.41 9.68
CA GLN A 137 -9.36 -3.51 9.37
C GLN A 137 -10.18 -2.52 10.19
N ASP A 138 -9.97 -2.47 11.50
CA ASP A 138 -10.67 -1.56 12.42
C ASP A 138 -10.50 -0.09 11.99
N LEU A 139 -9.28 0.31 11.58
CA LEU A 139 -9.00 1.67 11.12
C LEU A 139 -9.57 1.96 9.73
N MET A 140 -9.64 0.97 8.84
CA MET A 140 -10.26 1.14 7.53
C MET A 140 -11.79 1.25 7.64
N ASP A 141 -12.40 0.46 8.53
CA ASP A 141 -13.84 0.48 8.80
C ASP A 141 -14.27 1.71 9.62
N ALA A 142 -13.38 2.22 10.47
CA ALA A 142 -13.60 3.47 11.16
C ALA A 142 -13.90 4.57 10.13
N PHE A 143 -14.93 5.37 10.39
CA PHE A 143 -15.40 6.48 9.55
C PHE A 143 -16.11 6.13 8.23
N SER A 144 -16.40 4.86 7.95
CA SER A 144 -17.32 4.45 6.87
C SER A 144 -18.78 4.90 7.10
N HIS A 145 -19.06 5.46 8.28
CA HIS A 145 -20.37 5.96 8.71
C HIS A 145 -20.47 7.49 8.86
N SER A 146 -19.45 8.26 8.49
CA SER A 146 -19.57 9.73 8.48
C SER A 146 -20.24 10.21 7.19
N THR A 147 -21.55 9.98 7.10
CA THR A 147 -22.46 10.79 6.28
C THR A 147 -22.67 12.14 6.97
N LEU A 148 -22.05 13.19 6.46
CA LEU A 148 -22.54 14.57 6.55
C LEU A 148 -22.37 15.23 5.19
#